data_AF-A0A5C3MEP5-F1
#
_entry.id   AF-A0A5C3MEP5-F1
#
_cell.length_a   1.000
_cell.length_b   1.000
_cell.length_c   1.000
_cell.angle_alpha   90.00
_cell.angle_beta   90.00
_cell.angle_gamma   90.00
#
_symmetry.space_group_name_H-M   'P 1'
#
loop_
_entity.id
_entity.type
_entity.pdbx_description
1 polymer ?
#
loop_
_entity_poly.entity_id
_entity_poly.type
_entity_poly.pdbx_seq_one_letter_code
_entity_poly.pdbx_strand_id
1 'polypeptide(L)'
;MRFAAATLLSFVASALAYQVTSPSETKGWTNQGPQTLTWSRVDTDKTNFTVILTNENRAILPTNNQVLAALVDGTSQTTLSVNPPSGGWPLGSGFRVNLVQDEQNTNTIYAQSGQFNITTPTVSSSSGLSSATHA
;
A
#
# COMPACT_ATOMS: atom_id res chain seq x y z
N MET A 1 -44.42 41.27 8.27
CA MET A 1 -43.19 40.95 7.52
C MET A 1 -43.05 39.43 7.53
N ARG A 2 -43.14 38.76 6.38
CA ARG A 2 -43.08 37.29 6.29
C ARG A 2 -41.65 36.91 5.90
N PHE A 3 -40.87 36.39 6.84
CA PHE A 3 -39.52 35.91 6.57
C PHE A 3 -39.62 34.54 5.89
N ALA A 4 -39.31 34.48 4.60
CA ALA A 4 -39.12 33.23 3.88
C ALA A 4 -37.73 32.68 4.26
N ALA A 5 -37.69 31.68 5.13
CA ALA A 5 -36.46 30.97 5.47
C ALA A 5 -36.12 29.99 4.32
N ALA A 6 -35.17 30.37 3.47
CA ALA A 6 -34.61 29.48 2.47
C ALA A 6 -33.64 28.50 3.16
N THR A 7 -34.08 27.27 3.41
CA THR A 7 -33.21 26.19 3.88
C THR A 7 -32.31 25.73 2.74
N LEU A 8 -31.05 26.17 2.76
CA LEU A 8 -29.98 25.63 1.92
C LEU A 8 -29.67 24.19 2.35
N LEU A 9 -30.01 23.21 1.51
CA LEU A 9 -29.50 21.84 1.65
C LEU A 9 -28.00 21.84 1.33
N SER A 10 -27.15 21.75 2.35
CA SER A 10 -25.73 21.47 2.16
C SER A 10 -25.56 20.02 1.67
N PHE A 11 -25.13 19.85 0.42
CA PHE A 11 -24.73 18.56 -0.12
C PHE A 11 -23.37 18.18 0.48
N VAL A 12 -23.35 17.33 1.51
CA VAL A 12 -22.11 16.79 2.05
C VAL A 12 -21.61 15.74 1.06
N ALA A 13 -20.77 16.16 0.11
CA ALA A 13 -20.05 15.25 -0.75
C ALA A 13 -19.03 14.48 0.10
N SER A 14 -19.32 13.22 0.41
CA SER A 14 -18.32 12.31 0.96
C SER A 14 -17.30 12.03 -0.13
N ALA A 15 -16.19 12.79 -0.16
CA ALA A 15 -15.07 12.49 -1.02
C ALA A 15 -14.49 11.13 -0.61
N LEU A 16 -14.71 10.11 -1.43
CA LEU A 16 -14.03 8.83 -1.29
C LEU A 16 -12.56 9.07 -1.66
N ALA A 17 -11.71 9.29 -0.67
CA ALA A 17 -10.28 9.46 -0.90
C ALA A 17 -9.65 8.15 -1.44
N TYR A 18 -8.38 8.22 -1.84
CA TYR A 18 -7.57 7.02 -2.10
C TYR A 18 -7.83 5.93 -1.05
N GLN A 19 -7.93 4.68 -1.51
CA GLN A 19 -8.05 3.52 -0.65
C GLN A 19 -7.03 2.46 -1.08
N VAL A 20 -6.12 2.07 -0.18
CA VAL A 20 -5.21 0.94 -0.42
C VAL A 20 -5.99 -0.36 -0.27
N THR A 21 -6.03 -1.16 -1.34
CA THR A 21 -6.76 -2.45 -1.38
C THR A 21 -5.82 -3.65 -1.21
N SER A 22 -4.52 -3.47 -1.44
CA SER A 22 -3.46 -4.43 -1.12
C SER A 22 -2.15 -3.67 -0.96
N PRO A 23 -1.32 -3.95 0.06
CA PRO A 23 -1.46 -5.02 1.04
C PRO A 23 -2.60 -4.77 2.05
N SER A 24 -3.02 -5.84 2.71
CA SER A 24 -4.04 -5.83 3.77
C SER A 24 -3.80 -6.99 4.74
N GLU A 25 -4.63 -7.12 5.78
CA GLU A 25 -4.52 -8.19 6.78
C GLU A 25 -4.50 -9.60 6.17
N THR A 26 -5.25 -9.81 5.09
CA THR A 26 -5.34 -11.11 4.39
C THR A 26 -4.44 -11.20 3.16
N LYS A 27 -3.86 -10.08 2.71
CA LYS A 27 -2.98 -9.98 1.54
C LYS A 27 -1.66 -9.34 1.95
N GLY A 28 -0.85 -10.11 2.68
CA GLY A 28 0.48 -9.71 3.08
C GLY A 28 1.48 -9.72 1.91
N TRP A 29 2.69 -9.28 2.20
CA TRP A 29 3.81 -9.36 1.26
C TRP A 29 4.75 -10.49 1.66
N THR A 30 5.62 -10.84 0.72
CA THR A 30 6.76 -11.73 1.00
C THR A 30 8.06 -10.94 1.08
N ASN A 31 9.09 -11.53 1.68
CA ASN A 31 10.40 -10.91 1.74
C ASN A 31 11.26 -11.09 0.47
N GLN A 32 10.67 -11.54 -0.65
CA GLN A 32 11.39 -11.86 -1.88
C GLN A 32 10.81 -11.12 -3.08
N GLY A 33 11.68 -10.60 -3.95
CA GLY A 33 11.29 -9.98 -5.21
C GLY A 33 10.38 -8.76 -5.07
N PRO A 34 9.84 -8.25 -6.19
CA PRO A 34 8.88 -7.15 -6.18
C PRO A 34 7.57 -7.54 -5.51
N GLN A 35 6.95 -6.60 -4.79
CA GLN A 35 5.66 -6.77 -4.13
C GLN A 35 4.59 -5.92 -4.80
N THR A 36 3.33 -6.33 -4.72
CA THR A 36 2.23 -5.62 -5.39
C THR A 36 1.49 -4.71 -4.41
N LEU A 37 1.38 -3.44 -4.78
CA LEU A 37 0.53 -2.43 -4.15
C LEU A 37 -0.66 -2.14 -5.07
N THR A 38 -1.88 -2.13 -4.55
CA THR A 38 -3.08 -1.75 -5.30
C THR A 38 -3.90 -0.73 -4.53
N TRP A 39 -4.54 0.18 -5.25
CA TRP A 39 -5.42 1.20 -4.69
C TRP A 39 -6.62 1.48 -5.59
N SER A 40 -7.64 2.11 -5.01
CA SER A 40 -8.71 2.80 -5.74
C SER A 40 -8.67 4.29 -5.43
N ARG A 41 -9.27 5.11 -6.32
CA ARG A 41 -9.36 6.57 -6.20
C ARG A 41 -10.68 7.07 -6.75
N VAL A 42 -11.00 8.32 -6.47
CA VAL A 42 -12.00 9.10 -7.22
C VAL A 42 -11.38 10.35 -7.84
N ASP A 43 -12.15 11.03 -8.70
CA ASP A 43 -11.63 12.13 -9.51
C ASP A 43 -11.16 13.35 -8.72
N THR A 44 -11.62 13.51 -7.46
CA THR A 44 -11.18 14.58 -6.57
C THR A 44 -9.85 14.32 -5.87
N ASP A 45 -9.30 13.10 -5.96
CA ASP A 45 -8.00 12.76 -5.39
C ASP A 45 -6.84 13.43 -6.11
N LYS A 46 -5.75 13.69 -5.37
CA LYS A 46 -4.48 14.17 -5.93
C LYS A 46 -3.97 13.23 -7.01
N THR A 47 -3.36 13.77 -8.05
CA THR A 47 -2.96 12.98 -9.23
C THR A 47 -1.72 12.12 -8.99
N ASN A 48 -0.92 12.46 -7.98
CA ASN A 48 0.27 11.70 -7.62
C ASN A 48 0.43 11.58 -6.11
N PHE A 49 1.26 10.63 -5.69
CA PHE A 49 1.65 10.39 -4.32
C PHE A 49 3.01 9.70 -4.23
N THR A 50 3.58 9.68 -3.02
CA THR A 50 4.73 8.85 -2.65
C THR A 50 4.26 7.68 -1.82
N VAL A 51 4.83 6.50 -2.04
CA VAL A 51 4.56 5.27 -1.30
C VAL A 51 5.64 5.09 -0.24
N ILE A 52 5.22 4.99 1.02
CA ILE A 52 6.13 4.66 2.12
C ILE A 52 5.69 3.42 2.88
N LEU A 53 6.65 2.59 3.27
CA LEU A 53 6.47 1.50 4.21
C LEU A 53 6.77 1.98 5.63
N THR A 54 5.86 1.67 6.54
CA THR A 54 5.96 2.05 7.96
C THR A 54 5.75 0.83 8.85
N ASN A 55 6.32 0.89 10.05
CA ASN A 55 6.07 -0.06 11.13
C ASN A 55 6.32 0.67 12.46
N GLU A 56 5.41 0.53 13.42
CA GLU A 56 5.57 1.13 14.75
C GLU A 56 6.67 0.44 15.56
N ASN A 57 6.93 -0.84 15.29
CA ASN A 57 7.99 -1.59 15.92
C ASN A 57 9.35 -1.27 15.26
N ARG A 58 10.13 -0.42 15.93
CA ARG A 58 11.47 0.00 15.49
C ARG A 58 12.55 -1.09 15.60
N ALA A 59 12.28 -2.21 16.26
CA ALA A 59 13.18 -3.37 16.15
C ALA A 59 13.07 -4.05 14.77
N ILE A 60 11.89 -3.94 14.12
CA ILE A 60 11.63 -4.51 12.78
C ILE A 60 12.01 -3.51 11.68
N LEU A 61 11.68 -2.23 11.88
CA LEU A 61 12.00 -1.15 10.96
C LEU A 61 12.79 -0.04 11.68
N PRO A 62 14.10 -0.22 11.89
CA PRO A 62 14.91 0.66 12.73
C PRO A 62 15.14 2.04 12.12
N THR A 63 15.28 2.13 10.80
CA THR A 63 15.64 3.38 10.13
C THR A 63 14.43 4.01 9.47
N ASN A 64 13.83 5.00 10.13
CA ASN A 64 12.76 5.86 9.59
C ASN A 64 11.64 5.08 8.86
N ASN A 65 10.82 5.79 8.10
CA ASN A 65 9.92 5.16 7.13
C ASN A 65 10.70 4.92 5.83
N GLN A 66 10.42 3.82 5.13
CA GLN A 66 11.11 3.47 3.91
C GLN A 66 10.31 3.98 2.70
N VAL A 67 10.91 4.82 1.87
CA VAL A 67 10.30 5.21 0.59
C VAL A 67 10.43 4.04 -0.39
N LEU A 68 9.31 3.58 -0.94
CA LEU A 68 9.26 2.47 -1.90
C LEU A 68 9.16 2.96 -3.35
N ALA A 69 8.43 4.06 -3.56
CA ALA A 69 8.27 4.71 -4.85
C ALA A 69 7.85 6.17 -4.63
N ALA A 70 8.41 7.09 -5.41
CA ALA A 70 8.05 8.51 -5.38
C ALA A 70 7.37 8.91 -6.69
N LEU A 71 6.57 9.98 -6.64
CA LEU A 71 5.90 10.57 -7.82
C LEU A 71 5.05 9.54 -8.60
N VAL A 72 4.40 8.62 -7.90
CA VAL A 72 3.54 7.60 -8.51
C VAL A 72 2.33 8.28 -9.13
N ASP A 73 2.05 7.98 -10.40
CA ASP A 73 0.83 8.43 -11.08
C ASP A 73 -0.36 7.64 -10.55
N GLY A 74 -1.16 8.26 -9.70
CA GLY A 74 -2.35 7.65 -9.16
C GLY A 74 -3.55 7.68 -10.11
N THR A 75 -3.48 8.44 -11.22
CA THR A 75 -4.60 8.61 -12.17
C THR A 75 -4.67 7.51 -13.21
N SER A 76 -3.55 7.18 -13.84
CA SER A 76 -3.48 6.19 -14.92
C SER A 76 -3.27 4.77 -14.42
N GLN A 77 -2.91 4.61 -13.14
CA GLN A 77 -2.58 3.33 -12.52
C GLN A 77 -3.41 3.11 -11.27
N THR A 78 -3.74 1.84 -11.02
CA THR A 78 -4.39 1.36 -9.77
C THR A 78 -3.58 0.24 -9.11
N THR A 79 -2.43 -0.08 -9.69
CA THR A 79 -1.50 -1.12 -9.25
C THR A 79 -0.08 -0.69 -9.53
N LEU A 80 0.84 -1.03 -8.61
CA LEU A 80 2.26 -0.75 -8.70
C LEU A 80 3.05 -1.95 -8.18
N SER A 81 4.06 -2.37 -8.93
CA SER A 81 5.07 -3.32 -8.47
C SER A 81 6.19 -2.55 -7.77
N VAL A 82 6.30 -2.69 -6.45
CA VAL A 82 7.35 -2.05 -5.64
C VAL A 82 8.55 -2.98 -5.47
N ASN A 83 9.74 -2.46 -5.71
CA ASN A 83 10.99 -3.22 -5.55
C ASN A 83 11.43 -3.23 -4.09
N PRO A 84 12.20 -4.26 -3.65
CA PRO A 84 12.76 -4.29 -2.32
C PRO A 84 13.68 -3.08 -2.06
N PRO A 85 13.68 -2.50 -0.85
CA PRO A 85 14.71 -1.57 -0.40
C PRO A 85 16.11 -2.19 -0.49
N SER A 86 17.17 -1.38 -0.41
CA SER A 86 18.56 -1.87 -0.50
C SER A 86 18.92 -2.95 0.53
N GLY A 87 18.28 -2.93 1.71
CA GLY A 87 18.43 -3.96 2.76
C GLY A 87 17.52 -5.18 2.58
N GLY A 88 16.78 -5.27 1.48
CA GLY A 88 15.70 -6.23 1.28
C GLY A 88 14.43 -5.87 2.03
N TRP A 89 13.44 -6.75 1.94
CA TRP A 89 12.19 -6.62 2.68
C TRP A 89 12.37 -7.08 4.14
N PRO A 90 12.03 -6.25 5.14
CA PRO A 90 12.08 -6.66 6.53
C PRO A 90 11.01 -7.72 6.82
N LEU A 91 11.33 -8.71 7.64
CA LEU A 91 10.38 -9.74 8.08
C LEU A 91 9.65 -9.29 9.35
N GLY A 92 8.36 -9.60 9.43
CA GLY A 92 7.58 -9.39 10.66
C GLY A 92 6.13 -9.00 10.40
N SER A 93 5.50 -8.51 11.46
CA SER A 93 4.12 -8.02 11.47
C SER A 93 4.08 -6.53 11.79
N GLY A 94 2.94 -5.88 11.56
CA GLY A 94 2.80 -4.46 11.93
C GLY A 94 3.06 -3.49 10.80
N PHE A 95 3.27 -3.98 9.58
CA PHE A 95 3.56 -3.11 8.46
C PHE A 95 2.31 -2.41 7.97
N ARG A 96 2.50 -1.17 7.51
CA ARG A 96 1.50 -0.41 6.75
C ARG A 96 2.16 0.28 5.57
N VAL A 97 1.43 0.33 4.47
CA VAL A 97 1.76 1.18 3.33
C VAL A 97 0.94 2.46 3.46
N ASN A 98 1.63 3.60 3.39
CA ASN A 98 0.99 4.90 3.35
C ASN A 98 1.23 5.53 1.97
N LEU A 99 0.17 6.04 1.37
CA LEU A 99 0.24 6.93 0.23
C LEU A 99 0.27 8.34 0.81
N VAL A 100 1.40 9.04 0.65
CA VAL A 100 1.65 10.36 1.22
C VAL A 100 1.84 11.38 0.11
N GLN A 101 1.77 12.66 0.46
CA GLN A 101 1.96 13.75 -0.51
C GLN A 101 3.30 13.63 -1.26
N ASP A 102 4.42 13.59 -0.53
CA ASP A 102 5.76 13.50 -1.09
C ASP A 102 6.76 13.03 -0.03
N GLU A 103 8.03 12.85 -0.41
CA GLU A 103 9.10 12.36 0.47
C GLU A 103 9.44 13.33 1.61
N GLN A 104 9.19 14.63 1.43
CA GLN A 104 9.44 15.66 2.43
C GLN A 104 8.22 15.88 3.34
N ASN A 105 7.02 15.55 2.86
CA ASN A 105 5.73 15.77 3.53
C ASN A 105 5.03 14.44 3.86
N THR A 106 5.73 13.54 4.55
CA THR A 106 5.23 12.20 4.89
C THR A 106 4.09 12.18 5.92
N ASN A 107 3.83 13.29 6.61
CA ASN A 107 2.70 13.43 7.54
C ASN A 107 1.36 13.70 6.84
N THR A 108 1.39 14.15 5.59
CA THR A 108 0.18 14.33 4.79
C THR A 108 -0.17 13.01 4.12
N ILE A 109 -0.95 12.19 4.83
CA ILE A 109 -1.36 10.85 4.38
C ILE A 109 -2.66 10.97 3.57
N TYR A 110 -2.62 10.55 2.30
CA TYR A 110 -3.81 10.43 1.44
C TYR A 110 -4.54 9.12 1.65
N ALA A 111 -3.81 8.03 1.90
CA ALA A 111 -4.38 6.74 2.24
C ALA A 111 -3.40 5.89 3.05
N GLN A 112 -3.94 4.95 3.81
CA GLN A 112 -3.17 4.01 4.61
C GLN A 112 -3.78 2.60 4.48
N SER A 113 -2.93 1.59 4.34
CA SER A 113 -3.37 0.21 4.31
C SER A 113 -3.84 -0.29 5.68
N GLY A 114 -4.61 -1.38 5.66
CA GLY A 114 -4.71 -2.27 6.82
C GLY A 114 -3.32 -2.76 7.25
N GLN A 115 -3.19 -3.21 8.50
CA GLN A 115 -1.94 -3.79 8.97
C GLN A 115 -1.70 -5.10 8.22
N PHE A 116 -0.46 -5.39 7.87
CA PHE A 116 -0.11 -6.64 7.22
C PHE A 116 1.24 -7.17 7.70
N ASN A 117 1.54 -8.39 7.28
CA ASN A 117 2.78 -9.09 7.60
C ASN A 117 3.62 -9.24 6.33
N ILE A 118 4.94 -9.15 6.51
CA ILE A 118 5.92 -9.54 5.51
C ILE A 118 6.52 -10.86 5.96
N THR A 119 6.33 -11.90 5.17
CA THR A 119 6.69 -13.29 5.53
C THR A 119 7.68 -13.89 4.53
N THR A 120 8.34 -14.99 4.90
CA THR A 120 9.08 -15.79 3.93
C THR A 120 8.11 -16.44 2.95
N PRO A 121 8.38 -16.46 1.64
CA PRO A 121 7.50 -17.13 0.69
C PRO A 121 7.35 -18.61 1.05
N THR A 122 6.12 -19.11 0.99
CA THR A 122 5.85 -20.53 1.21
C THR A 122 6.29 -21.31 -0.03
N VAL A 123 7.45 -21.96 0.04
CA VAL A 123 7.85 -22.91 -1.01
C VAL A 123 6.95 -24.14 -0.92
N SER A 124 5.99 -24.25 -1.84
CA SER A 124 5.26 -25.50 -2.02
C SER A 124 6.20 -26.45 -2.75
N SER A 125 6.77 -27.42 -2.03
CA SER A 125 7.64 -28.45 -2.58
C SER A 125 6.85 -29.33 -3.56
N SER A 126 6.81 -28.99 -4.84
CA SER A 126 6.37 -29.94 -5.88
C SER A 126 7.51 -30.91 -6.15
N SER A 127 7.60 -32.00 -5.37
CA SER A 127 8.49 -33.12 -5.67
C SER A 127 8.00 -33.80 -6.96
N GLY A 128 8.58 -33.40 -8.08
CA GLY A 128 8.45 -34.12 -9.35
C GLY A 128 9.09 -35.50 -9.22
N LEU A 129 8.27 -36.53 -9.07
CA LEU A 129 8.66 -37.93 -9.22
C LEU A 129 9.04 -38.15 -10.69
N SER A 130 10.34 -38.08 -11.02
CA SER A 130 10.84 -38.56 -12.30
C SER A 130 10.93 -40.09 -12.24
N SER A 131 9.89 -40.77 -12.69
CA SER A 131 9.88 -42.22 -12.92
C SER A 131 10.66 -42.57 -14.19
N ALA A 132 11.72 -43.38 -14.00
CA ALA A 132 12.34 -44.39 -14.88
C ALA A 132 12.45 -44.20 -16.41
N THR A 133 13.64 -44.50 -16.95
CA THR A 133 13.85 -45.68 -17.81
C THR A 133 15.35 -45.99 -17.97
N HIS A 134 15.70 -47.25 -17.74
CA HIS A 134 17.01 -47.86 -17.94
C HIS A 134 16.92 -48.64 -19.26
N ALA A 135 17.85 -48.40 -20.20
CA ALA A 135 18.10 -49.23 -21.36
C ALA A 135 19.60 -49.20 -21.67
#